data_AF-A2DGH4-F1
#
_entry.id   AF-A2DGH4-F1
#
_cell.length_a   1.000
_cell.length_b   1.000
_cell.length_c   1.000
_cell.angle_alpha   90.00
_cell.angle_beta   90.00
_cell.angle_gamma   90.00
#
_symmetry.space_group_name_H-M   'P 1'
#
loop_
_entity.id
_entity.type
_entity.pdbx_description
1 polymer ?
#
loop_
_entity_poly.entity_id
_entity_poly.type
_entity_poly.pdbx_seq_one_letter_code
_entity_poly.pdbx_strand_id
1 'polypeptide(L)'
;MIIILSIVEARRGQINMNLTQDRDNTSKVEQNSLNKSEISNATTETNNHEISKLARINESNIRLSNNLKQITKNNFTDVKCDKCHDLAHCIWPGICQCPPGYEGNGIQTCKIPTPYSFQYKLGRFAENSTVYMNVSYTGVSSKFNITQVFCKIGNMSLPAINFGHQYAICNTTYSKHGLEISLSFDNIHFGEGIVIGNSFLSGWFSFIGIGLGIIIGIAALILLFTTKSGPLAKKDEVIPLTRDINRSDDFNA
;
A
#
# COMPACT_ATOMS: atom_id res chain seq x y z
N MET A 1 25.00 33.39 0.24
CA MET A 1 24.77 32.45 1.36
C MET A 1 23.79 31.35 0.93
N ILE A 2 24.08 30.59 -0.15
CA ILE A 2 23.19 29.53 -0.70
C ILE A 2 24.04 28.43 -1.38
N ILE A 3 25.03 27.85 -0.68
CA ILE A 3 25.88 26.78 -1.26
C ILE A 3 26.02 25.54 -0.32
N ILE A 4 25.44 25.53 0.89
CA ILE A 4 25.74 24.47 1.89
C ILE A 4 24.72 23.31 1.93
N LEU A 5 23.67 23.29 1.10
CA LEU A 5 22.62 22.25 1.19
C LEU A 5 22.82 20.99 0.34
N SER A 6 23.89 20.88 -0.46
CA SER A 6 24.04 19.78 -1.45
C SER A 6 24.77 18.53 -0.94
N ILE A 7 25.23 18.47 0.31
CA ILE A 7 26.12 17.40 0.79
C ILE A 7 25.40 16.33 1.65
N VAL A 8 24.13 16.52 2.03
CA VAL A 8 23.47 15.66 3.03
C VAL A 8 22.80 14.40 2.44
N GLU A 9 22.54 14.31 1.14
CA GLU A 9 21.75 13.18 0.58
C GLU A 9 22.56 11.96 0.11
N ALA A 10 23.89 11.98 0.16
CA ALA A 10 24.72 10.87 -0.34
C ALA A 10 24.96 9.72 0.68
N ARG A 11 24.46 9.79 1.91
CA ARG A 11 24.79 8.81 2.99
C ARG A 11 23.65 7.88 3.44
N ARG A 12 22.53 7.80 2.74
CA ARG A 12 21.38 6.95 3.16
C ARG A 12 21.22 5.62 2.42
N GLY A 13 22.26 5.14 1.73
CA GLY A 13 22.19 3.99 0.81
C GLY A 13 22.99 2.75 1.18
N GLN A 14 23.36 2.51 2.44
CA GLN A 14 24.14 1.32 2.83
C GLN A 14 23.77 0.72 4.19
N ILE A 15 22.49 0.44 4.43
CA ILE A 15 22.10 -0.45 5.54
C ILE A 15 21.04 -1.42 5.02
N ASN A 16 21.33 -2.72 5.18
CA ASN A 16 20.49 -3.91 4.92
C ASN A 16 20.74 -4.69 3.62
N MET A 17 21.92 -5.31 3.54
CA MET A 17 22.07 -6.67 2.99
C MET A 17 22.90 -7.48 3.98
N ASN A 18 22.22 -8.25 4.82
CA ASN A 18 22.76 -9.42 5.53
C ASN A 18 21.59 -10.15 6.19
N LEU A 19 20.94 -11.05 5.45
CA LEU A 19 20.07 -12.08 6.01
C LEU A 19 19.75 -13.15 4.97
N THR A 20 20.78 -13.92 4.60
CA THR A 20 20.63 -15.26 4.02
C THR A 20 21.82 -16.09 4.47
N GLN A 21 21.77 -16.59 5.71
CA GLN A 21 22.48 -17.82 6.10
C GLN A 21 22.01 -18.24 7.50
N ASP A 22 20.94 -19.03 7.58
CA ASP A 22 20.83 -20.16 8.52
C ASP A 22 19.42 -20.75 8.47
N ARG A 23 19.28 -21.93 7.84
CA ARG A 23 18.21 -22.87 8.20
C ARG A 23 18.48 -24.28 7.70
N ASP A 24 19.58 -24.85 8.17
CA ASP A 24 19.63 -26.28 8.47
C ASP A 24 19.57 -26.42 9.98
N ASN A 25 18.41 -26.79 10.51
CA ASN A 25 18.33 -27.56 11.76
C ASN A 25 16.95 -28.18 11.94
N THR A 26 16.87 -29.44 11.51
CA THR A 26 16.63 -30.58 12.39
C THR A 26 15.40 -30.51 13.31
N SER A 27 14.32 -31.07 12.78
CA SER A 27 13.45 -32.05 13.45
C SER A 27 13.85 -32.49 14.87
N LYS A 28 13.02 -32.14 15.86
CA LYS A 28 12.58 -32.99 16.97
C LYS A 28 11.55 -32.21 17.80
N VAL A 29 10.27 -32.41 17.48
CA VAL A 29 9.18 -31.99 18.38
C VAL A 29 8.79 -33.22 19.20
N GLU A 30 9.11 -33.10 20.47
CA GLU A 30 8.88 -33.99 21.58
C GLU A 30 7.37 -34.08 21.87
N GLN A 31 6.84 -35.29 21.86
CA GLN A 31 5.47 -35.60 22.29
C GLN A 31 5.43 -35.55 23.81
N ASN A 32 4.89 -34.47 24.38
CA ASN A 32 4.52 -34.44 25.80
C ASN A 32 3.08 -34.92 25.99
N SER A 33 2.96 -36.20 26.31
CA SER A 33 1.78 -36.81 26.93
C SER A 33 1.69 -36.34 28.38
N LEU A 34 0.74 -35.46 28.70
CA LEU A 34 0.48 -35.10 30.09
C LEU A 34 -0.49 -36.10 30.74
N ASN A 35 -0.04 -36.58 31.89
CA ASN A 35 -0.59 -37.63 32.73
C ASN A 35 -2.05 -37.44 33.13
N LYS A 36 -2.75 -38.57 33.09
CA LYS A 36 -4.03 -38.84 33.73
C LYS A 36 -3.78 -39.82 34.87
N SER A 37 -3.71 -39.35 36.12
CA SER A 37 -3.96 -40.19 37.30
C SER A 37 -3.88 -39.38 38.60
N GLU A 38 -4.81 -39.74 39.50
CA GLU A 38 -4.75 -39.61 40.97
C GLU A 38 -5.03 -38.25 41.61
N ILE A 39 -6.15 -38.23 42.37
CA ILE A 39 -6.36 -37.73 43.75
C ILE A 39 -7.85 -38.05 44.02
N SER A 40 -8.17 -39.23 44.55
CA SER A 40 -8.18 -39.64 45.96
C SER A 40 -9.27 -38.98 46.80
N ASN A 41 -10.31 -39.77 47.02
CA ASN A 41 -11.29 -39.82 48.11
C ASN A 41 -10.92 -39.09 49.41
N ALA A 42 -11.70 -38.06 49.73
CA ALA A 42 -12.10 -37.56 51.04
C ALA A 42 -13.30 -36.64 50.75
N THR A 43 -14.45 -36.62 51.42
CA THR A 43 -14.78 -36.92 52.81
C THR A 43 -16.30 -37.09 52.83
N THR A 44 -16.78 -38.23 53.31
CA THR A 44 -18.20 -38.47 53.62
C THR A 44 -18.45 -37.99 55.06
N GLU A 45 -19.68 -37.59 55.37
CA GLU A 45 -20.19 -37.20 56.70
C GLU A 45 -20.18 -35.72 57.07
N THR A 46 -20.92 -34.91 56.33
CA THR A 46 -21.89 -33.96 56.92
C THR A 46 -22.86 -33.52 55.82
N ASN A 47 -24.12 -33.23 56.17
CA ASN A 47 -25.16 -32.60 55.33
C ASN A 47 -26.32 -33.47 54.85
N ASN A 48 -26.98 -34.18 55.77
CA ASN A 48 -28.34 -34.70 55.52
C ASN A 48 -29.45 -33.63 55.71
N HIS A 49 -29.14 -32.40 56.14
CA HIS A 49 -30.15 -31.35 56.36
C HIS A 49 -30.29 -30.36 55.18
N GLU A 50 -29.32 -30.26 54.26
CA GLU A 50 -29.42 -29.40 53.05
C GLU A 50 -30.08 -30.09 51.84
N ILE A 51 -30.14 -31.42 51.82
CA ILE A 51 -30.64 -32.21 50.68
C ILE A 51 -32.16 -31.96 50.44
N SER A 52 -32.93 -31.63 51.49
CA SER A 52 -34.37 -31.37 51.36
C SER A 52 -34.71 -29.99 50.77
N LYS A 53 -33.82 -29.00 50.85
CA LYS A 53 -33.97 -27.71 50.15
C LYS A 53 -33.54 -27.79 48.68
N LEU A 54 -32.51 -28.59 48.38
CA LEU A 54 -32.07 -28.85 47.00
C LEU A 54 -33.11 -29.62 46.17
N ALA A 55 -33.89 -30.50 46.79
CA ALA A 55 -34.96 -31.24 46.10
C ALA A 55 -36.07 -30.33 45.53
N ARG A 56 -36.44 -29.24 46.22
CA ARG A 56 -37.48 -28.31 45.73
C ARG A 56 -37.00 -27.37 44.62
N ILE A 57 -35.71 -27.05 44.58
CA ILE A 57 -35.10 -26.27 43.49
C ILE A 57 -35.01 -27.13 42.21
N ASN A 58 -34.89 -28.45 42.36
CA ASN A 58 -34.80 -29.36 41.22
C ASN A 58 -36.15 -29.48 40.47
N GLU A 59 -37.28 -29.49 41.18
CA GLU A 59 -38.61 -29.62 40.56
C GLU A 59 -39.04 -28.37 39.76
N SER A 60 -38.68 -27.16 40.23
CA SER A 60 -38.96 -25.93 39.48
C SER A 60 -38.10 -25.81 38.21
N ASN A 61 -36.85 -26.27 38.25
CA ASN A 61 -35.96 -26.31 37.09
C ASN A 61 -36.40 -27.34 36.04
N ILE A 62 -36.98 -28.48 36.46
CA ILE A 62 -37.50 -29.50 35.52
C ILE A 62 -38.75 -28.98 34.79
N ARG A 63 -39.64 -28.23 35.45
CA ARG A 63 -40.79 -27.59 34.78
C ARG A 63 -40.36 -26.51 33.79
N LEU A 64 -39.35 -25.71 34.11
CA LEU A 64 -38.83 -24.68 33.20
C LEU A 64 -38.17 -25.29 31.95
N SER A 65 -37.41 -26.38 32.12
CA SER A 65 -36.79 -27.14 31.03
C SER A 65 -37.81 -27.75 30.05
N ASN A 66 -38.90 -28.30 30.57
CA ASN A 66 -39.94 -28.90 29.73
C ASN A 66 -40.75 -27.85 28.95
N ASN A 67 -41.00 -26.67 29.56
CA ASN A 67 -41.64 -25.56 28.86
C ASN A 67 -40.72 -24.94 27.78
N LEU A 68 -39.42 -24.83 28.04
CA LEU A 68 -38.46 -24.33 27.03
C LEU A 68 -38.39 -25.26 25.81
N LYS A 69 -38.43 -26.58 26.03
CA LYS A 69 -38.46 -27.61 24.96
C LYS A 69 -39.73 -27.57 24.12
N GLN A 70 -40.87 -27.18 24.69
CA GLN A 70 -42.12 -26.99 23.94
C GLN A 70 -42.12 -25.69 23.15
N ILE A 71 -41.55 -24.60 23.68
CA ILE A 71 -41.45 -23.32 22.96
C ILE A 71 -40.46 -23.44 21.78
N THR A 72 -39.39 -24.23 21.90
CA THR A 72 -38.43 -24.44 20.79
C THR A 72 -38.95 -25.34 19.67
N LYS A 73 -39.91 -26.24 19.93
CA LYS A 73 -40.43 -27.15 18.90
C LYS A 73 -41.50 -26.54 17.99
N ASN A 74 -42.21 -25.51 18.46
CA ASN A 74 -43.43 -25.06 17.77
C ASN A 74 -43.24 -23.82 16.87
N ASN A 75 -42.05 -23.20 16.84
CA ASN A 75 -41.79 -21.98 16.08
C ASN A 75 -40.56 -22.03 15.15
N PHE A 76 -39.93 -23.19 14.95
CA PHE A 76 -38.66 -23.27 14.19
C PHE A 76 -38.73 -24.06 12.87
N THR A 77 -39.92 -24.46 12.42
CA THR A 77 -40.04 -25.42 11.30
C THR A 77 -40.13 -24.81 9.92
N ASP A 78 -40.09 -23.48 9.75
CA ASP A 78 -40.13 -22.90 8.40
C ASP A 78 -39.42 -21.56 8.30
N VAL A 79 -38.29 -21.40 9.01
CA VAL A 79 -37.46 -20.22 8.76
C VAL A 79 -36.58 -20.50 7.55
N LYS A 80 -37.16 -20.28 6.38
CA LYS A 80 -36.49 -20.46 5.11
C LYS A 80 -35.34 -19.48 4.93
N CYS A 81 -34.23 -20.01 4.43
CA CYS A 81 -33.06 -19.26 4.01
C CYS A 81 -33.23 -18.66 2.60
N ASP A 82 -34.33 -17.96 2.35
CA ASP A 82 -34.72 -17.60 0.98
C ASP A 82 -33.95 -16.41 0.39
N LYS A 83 -33.01 -15.83 1.14
CA LYS A 83 -32.36 -14.55 0.77
C LYS A 83 -30.84 -14.58 0.77
N CYS A 84 -30.20 -15.74 0.75
CA CYS A 84 -28.75 -15.80 0.61
C CYS A 84 -28.33 -15.55 -0.84
N HIS A 85 -27.16 -14.94 -1.02
CA HIS A 85 -26.51 -14.82 -2.31
C HIS A 85 -26.26 -16.22 -2.89
N ASP A 86 -26.27 -16.37 -4.22
CA ASP A 86 -26.18 -17.68 -4.89
C ASP A 86 -24.92 -18.49 -4.51
N LEU A 87 -23.85 -17.77 -4.17
CA LEU A 87 -22.56 -18.36 -3.75
C LEU A 87 -22.46 -18.57 -2.23
N ALA A 88 -23.40 -18.08 -1.42
CA ALA A 88 -23.36 -18.16 0.04
C ALA A 88 -24.16 -19.35 0.57
N HIS A 89 -23.69 -19.92 1.68
CA HIS A 89 -24.39 -20.98 2.40
C HIS A 89 -25.22 -20.40 3.55
N CYS A 90 -26.45 -20.88 3.72
CA CYS A 90 -27.22 -20.53 4.89
C CYS A 90 -26.80 -21.38 6.09
N ILE A 91 -26.29 -20.74 7.14
CA ILE A 91 -25.91 -21.42 8.38
C ILE A 91 -27.02 -21.37 9.43
N TRP A 92 -27.85 -20.33 9.37
CA TRP A 92 -28.97 -20.15 10.26
C TRP A 92 -30.03 -19.29 9.55
N PRO A 93 -31.32 -19.45 9.87
CA PRO A 93 -32.38 -18.51 9.51
C PRO A 93 -32.02 -17.02 9.41
N GLY A 94 -31.82 -16.50 8.20
CA GLY A 94 -31.46 -15.09 7.97
C GLY A 94 -29.97 -14.77 8.17
N ILE A 95 -29.12 -15.77 8.43
CA ILE A 95 -27.66 -15.66 8.50
C ILE A 95 -27.05 -16.48 7.38
N CYS A 96 -26.47 -15.76 6.42
CA CYS A 96 -25.77 -16.32 5.28
C CYS A 96 -24.27 -16.17 5.47
N GLN A 97 -23.50 -17.21 5.14
CA GLN A 97 -22.06 -17.23 5.24
C GLN A 97 -21.45 -17.54 3.88
N CYS A 98 -20.51 -16.68 3.46
CA CYS A 98 -19.71 -16.94 2.28
C CYS A 98 -18.81 -18.16 2.46
N PRO A 99 -18.58 -18.96 1.40
CA PRO A 99 -17.61 -20.05 1.43
C PRO A 99 -16.23 -19.52 1.85
N PRO A 100 -15.38 -20.39 2.44
CA PRO A 100 -13.99 -20.02 2.68
C PRO A 100 -13.36 -19.49 1.39
N GLY A 101 -12.80 -18.29 1.47
CA GLY A 101 -12.25 -17.61 0.31
C GLY A 101 -13.18 -16.57 -0.36
N TYR A 102 -14.40 -16.39 0.12
CA TYR A 102 -15.29 -15.36 -0.44
C TYR A 102 -15.53 -14.26 0.59
N GLU A 103 -15.64 -13.03 0.12
CA GLU A 103 -15.90 -11.84 0.92
C GLU A 103 -17.26 -11.23 0.56
N GLY A 104 -17.97 -10.78 1.59
CA GLY A 104 -19.27 -10.14 1.45
C GLY A 104 -20.18 -10.39 2.65
N ASN A 105 -21.42 -9.91 2.57
CA ASN A 105 -22.41 -10.09 3.62
C ASN A 105 -23.22 -11.39 3.50
N GLY A 106 -22.96 -12.20 2.47
CA GLY A 106 -23.64 -13.48 2.21
C GLY A 106 -25.09 -13.35 1.73
N ILE A 107 -25.69 -12.15 1.79
CA ILE A 107 -27.07 -11.88 1.37
C ILE A 107 -27.08 -11.21 0.00
N GLN A 108 -26.41 -10.07 -0.12
CA GLN A 108 -26.32 -9.28 -1.35
C GLN A 108 -24.99 -9.47 -2.05
N THR A 109 -23.93 -9.75 -1.30
CA THR A 109 -22.57 -9.87 -1.83
C THR A 109 -21.90 -11.12 -1.30
N CYS A 110 -21.35 -11.90 -2.21
CA CYS A 110 -20.42 -12.96 -1.90
C CYS A 110 -19.50 -13.16 -3.10
N LYS A 111 -18.32 -12.55 -3.07
CA LYS A 111 -17.41 -12.51 -4.22
C LYS A 111 -15.98 -12.81 -3.80
N ILE A 112 -15.16 -13.24 -4.75
CA ILE A 112 -13.74 -13.47 -4.50
C ILE A 112 -13.07 -12.12 -4.20
N PRO A 113 -12.25 -12.02 -3.14
CA PRO A 113 -11.53 -10.79 -2.85
C PRO A 113 -10.70 -10.36 -4.05
N THR A 114 -10.81 -9.09 -4.41
CA THR A 114 -9.97 -8.50 -5.44
C THR A 114 -8.98 -7.56 -4.74
N PRO A 115 -7.67 -7.73 -4.95
CA PRO A 115 -6.69 -6.84 -4.36
C PRO A 115 -6.83 -5.44 -4.96
N TYR A 116 -6.79 -4.40 -4.13
CA TYR A 116 -7.04 -3.01 -4.56
C TYR A 116 -5.77 -2.15 -4.60
N SER A 117 -4.67 -2.59 -4.01
CA SER A 117 -3.40 -1.87 -4.11
C SER A 117 -2.25 -2.82 -4.43
N PHE A 118 -1.38 -2.38 -5.31
CA PHE A 118 -0.19 -3.11 -5.74
C PHE A 118 1.02 -2.21 -5.57
N GLN A 119 2.07 -2.74 -4.97
CA GLN A 119 3.37 -2.11 -4.92
C GLN A 119 4.41 -3.11 -5.39
N TYR A 120 5.32 -2.66 -6.23
CA TYR A 120 6.41 -3.49 -6.73
C TYR A 120 7.71 -2.74 -6.59
N LYS A 121 8.81 -3.49 -6.49
CA LYS A 121 10.15 -2.94 -6.57
C LYS A 121 10.84 -3.57 -7.78
N LEU A 122 11.03 -2.78 -8.84
CA LEU A 122 11.91 -3.18 -9.92
C LEU A 122 13.32 -2.64 -9.67
N GLY A 123 14.30 -3.55 -9.74
CA GLY A 123 15.70 -3.20 -9.91
C GLY A 123 16.00 -2.69 -11.32
N ARG A 124 17.27 -2.39 -11.56
CA ARG A 124 17.79 -2.11 -12.91
C ARG A 124 18.14 -3.42 -13.57
N PHE A 125 17.50 -3.72 -14.69
CA PHE A 125 17.70 -4.96 -15.42
C PHE A 125 18.08 -4.68 -16.87
N ALA A 126 18.86 -5.58 -17.45
CA ALA A 126 19.17 -5.53 -18.87
C ALA A 126 17.90 -5.83 -19.69
N GLU A 127 17.80 -5.24 -20.88
CA GLU A 127 16.74 -5.56 -21.83
C GLU A 127 16.75 -7.06 -22.16
N ASN A 128 15.56 -7.68 -22.27
CA ASN A 128 15.37 -9.11 -22.53
C ASN A 128 15.88 -10.06 -21.42
N SER A 129 16.27 -9.54 -20.25
CA SER A 129 16.58 -10.40 -19.12
C SER A 129 15.32 -10.94 -18.44
N THR A 130 15.39 -12.19 -17.95
CA THR A 130 14.36 -12.76 -17.09
C THR A 130 14.52 -12.17 -15.69
N VAL A 131 13.43 -11.59 -15.18
CA VAL A 131 13.38 -10.88 -13.91
C VAL A 131 12.30 -11.50 -13.04
N TYR A 132 12.63 -11.67 -11.76
CA TYR A 132 11.66 -12.03 -10.72
C TYR A 132 11.14 -10.77 -10.07
N MET A 133 9.84 -10.53 -10.24
CA MET A 133 9.18 -9.37 -9.68
C MET A 133 8.46 -9.74 -8.40
N ASN A 134 8.82 -9.07 -7.31
CA ASN A 134 8.07 -9.15 -6.07
C ASN A 134 6.97 -8.07 -6.09
N VAL A 135 5.72 -8.52 -6.16
CA VAL A 135 4.53 -7.68 -6.13
C VAL A 135 3.89 -7.86 -4.76
N SER A 136 3.93 -6.81 -3.95
CA SER A 136 3.18 -6.72 -2.70
C SER A 136 1.79 -6.15 -2.95
N TYR A 137 0.80 -6.67 -2.24
CA TYR A 137 -0.59 -6.22 -2.38
C TYR A 137 -1.33 -6.16 -1.04
N THR A 138 -2.41 -5.39 -1.01
CA THR A 138 -3.31 -5.27 0.13
C THR A 138 -4.76 -5.52 -0.27
N GLY A 139 -5.62 -5.75 0.73
CA GLY A 139 -7.06 -5.93 0.53
C GLY A 139 -7.52 -7.37 0.39
N VAL A 140 -6.65 -8.33 0.69
CA VAL A 140 -7.02 -9.74 0.79
C VAL A 140 -7.14 -10.09 2.28
N SER A 141 -8.31 -10.58 2.70
CA SER A 141 -8.49 -11.07 4.07
C SER A 141 -7.52 -12.21 4.38
N SER A 142 -6.98 -12.24 5.60
CA SER A 142 -6.16 -13.36 6.08
C SER A 142 -6.92 -14.68 6.19
N LYS A 143 -8.25 -14.65 6.03
CA LYS A 143 -9.12 -15.83 5.97
C LYS A 143 -9.25 -16.39 4.55
N PHE A 144 -8.78 -15.67 3.54
CA PHE A 144 -8.80 -16.12 2.15
C PHE A 144 -7.67 -17.13 1.93
N ASN A 145 -8.02 -18.39 1.66
CA ASN A 145 -7.03 -19.41 1.32
C ASN A 145 -6.70 -19.32 -0.16
N ILE A 146 -5.61 -18.61 -0.48
CA ILE A 146 -5.14 -18.43 -1.86
C ILE A 146 -4.70 -19.79 -2.40
N THR A 147 -5.40 -20.32 -3.40
CA THR A 147 -4.99 -21.59 -4.04
C THR A 147 -4.00 -21.35 -5.15
N GLN A 148 -4.22 -20.29 -5.95
CA GLN A 148 -3.35 -19.92 -7.04
C GLN A 148 -3.36 -18.40 -7.28
N VAL A 149 -2.19 -17.85 -7.61
CA VAL A 149 -2.05 -16.45 -8.05
C VAL A 149 -1.57 -16.43 -9.49
N PHE A 150 -2.18 -15.57 -10.30
CA PHE A 150 -1.78 -15.31 -11.67
C PHE A 150 -1.32 -13.87 -11.83
N CYS A 151 -0.18 -13.71 -12.51
CA CYS A 151 0.38 -12.43 -12.88
C CYS A 151 0.12 -12.18 -14.34
N LYS A 152 -0.64 -11.13 -14.64
CA LYS A 152 -0.86 -10.68 -16.01
C LYS A 152 0.05 -9.49 -16.30
N ILE A 153 0.92 -9.67 -17.27
CA ILE A 153 1.98 -8.73 -17.64
C ILE A 153 1.80 -8.41 -19.13
N GLY A 154 1.25 -7.23 -19.41
CA GLY A 154 0.69 -6.89 -20.72
C GLY A 154 -0.38 -7.90 -21.12
N ASN A 155 -0.11 -8.66 -22.19
CA ASN A 155 -1.04 -9.66 -22.74
C ASN A 155 -0.79 -11.09 -22.24
N MET A 156 0.28 -11.33 -21.49
CA MET A 156 0.63 -12.66 -21.00
C MET A 156 0.10 -12.86 -19.59
N SER A 157 -0.55 -14.00 -19.32
CA SER A 157 -0.92 -14.44 -17.98
C SER A 157 -0.06 -15.63 -17.59
N LEU A 158 0.63 -15.52 -16.47
CA LEU A 158 1.57 -16.53 -15.97
C LEU A 158 1.24 -16.86 -14.50
N PRO A 159 1.33 -18.13 -14.07
CA PRO A 159 1.19 -18.45 -12.67
C PRO A 159 2.34 -17.86 -11.86
N ALA A 160 2.06 -17.35 -10.66
CA ALA A 160 3.09 -16.91 -9.74
C ALA A 160 3.96 -18.10 -9.31
N ILE A 161 5.26 -17.87 -9.22
CA ILE A 161 6.24 -18.87 -8.77
C ILE A 161 6.08 -19.15 -7.28
N ASN A 162 5.84 -18.09 -6.52
CA ASN A 162 5.60 -18.15 -5.09
C ASN A 162 4.62 -17.04 -4.69
N PHE A 163 3.80 -17.26 -3.68
CA PHE A 163 2.82 -16.30 -3.22
C PHE A 163 2.48 -16.50 -1.75
N GLY A 164 1.95 -15.45 -1.13
CA GLY A 164 1.43 -15.45 0.22
C GLY A 164 0.27 -14.47 0.36
N HIS A 165 -0.14 -14.15 1.59
CA HIS A 165 -1.31 -13.28 1.80
C HIS A 165 -1.09 -11.81 1.39
N GLN A 166 0.16 -11.38 1.22
CA GLN A 166 0.53 -9.97 0.98
C GLN A 166 1.53 -9.80 -0.16
N TYR A 167 1.92 -10.89 -0.84
CA TYR A 167 2.93 -10.83 -1.88
C TYR A 167 2.76 -11.96 -2.90
N ALA A 168 3.22 -11.70 -4.12
CA ALA A 168 3.40 -12.70 -5.17
C ALA A 168 4.72 -12.44 -5.91
N ILE A 169 5.38 -13.52 -6.33
CA ILE A 169 6.61 -13.49 -7.11
C ILE A 169 6.30 -14.01 -8.50
N CYS A 170 6.43 -13.14 -9.49
CA CYS A 170 6.16 -13.43 -10.90
C CYS A 170 7.48 -13.44 -11.68
N ASN A 171 7.64 -14.34 -12.65
CA ASN A 171 8.68 -14.20 -13.66
C ASN A 171 8.18 -13.40 -14.84
N THR A 172 9.05 -12.55 -15.39
CA THR A 172 8.78 -11.84 -16.63
C THR A 172 10.06 -11.57 -17.37
N THR A 173 9.96 -11.37 -18.68
CA THR A 173 11.03 -10.76 -19.46
C THR A 173 10.90 -9.25 -19.36
N TYR A 174 11.98 -8.56 -19.01
CA TYR A 174 11.98 -7.10 -18.88
C TYR A 174 11.91 -6.42 -20.27
N SER A 175 10.99 -5.46 -20.40
CA SER A 175 10.84 -4.61 -21.60
C SER A 175 11.00 -3.13 -21.26
N LYS A 176 11.71 -2.38 -22.10
CA LYS A 176 11.93 -0.94 -21.93
C LYS A 176 10.65 -0.11 -22.08
N HIS A 177 9.67 -0.61 -22.83
CA HIS A 177 8.42 0.12 -23.13
C HIS A 177 7.46 0.19 -21.94
N GLY A 178 7.83 -0.43 -20.84
CA GLY A 178 6.98 -0.61 -19.70
C GLY A 178 5.85 -1.59 -19.95
N LEU A 179 5.42 -2.21 -18.85
CA LEU A 179 4.47 -3.30 -18.88
C LEU A 179 3.39 -3.00 -17.87
N GLU A 180 2.14 -3.12 -18.27
CA GLU A 180 1.01 -3.10 -17.34
C GLU A 180 1.01 -4.42 -16.56
N ILE A 181 0.98 -4.34 -15.24
CA ILE A 181 0.92 -5.53 -14.39
C ILE A 181 -0.34 -5.53 -13.56
N SER A 182 -1.11 -6.60 -13.69
CA SER A 182 -2.27 -6.92 -12.87
C SER A 182 -2.10 -8.29 -12.23
N LEU A 183 -2.74 -8.48 -11.07
CA LEU A 183 -2.78 -9.76 -10.37
C LEU A 183 -4.21 -10.29 -10.31
N SER A 184 -4.36 -11.60 -10.39
CA SER A 184 -5.62 -12.30 -10.18
C SER A 184 -5.45 -13.47 -9.22
N PHE A 185 -6.47 -13.69 -8.39
CA PHE A 185 -6.63 -14.91 -7.60
C PHE A 185 -7.55 -15.86 -8.37
N ASP A 186 -7.10 -17.09 -8.56
CA ASP A 186 -7.84 -18.17 -9.22
C ASP A 186 -8.32 -17.82 -10.66
N ASN A 187 -7.68 -16.83 -11.32
CA ASN A 187 -7.94 -16.38 -12.69
C ASN A 187 -9.35 -15.79 -12.94
N ILE A 188 -10.01 -15.27 -11.90
CA ILE A 188 -11.40 -14.80 -12.01
C ILE A 188 -11.47 -13.29 -12.19
N HIS A 189 -10.80 -12.53 -11.32
CA HIS A 189 -10.74 -11.06 -11.40
C HIS A 189 -9.31 -10.57 -11.33
N PHE A 190 -8.96 -9.68 -12.25
CA PHE A 190 -7.68 -8.97 -12.26
C PHE A 190 -7.87 -7.62 -11.57
N GLY A 191 -7.01 -7.29 -10.62
CA GLY A 191 -6.95 -5.92 -10.10
C GLY A 191 -6.45 -4.95 -11.18
N GLU A 192 -6.71 -3.66 -10.97
CA GLU A 192 -6.26 -2.62 -11.89
C GLU A 192 -4.73 -2.58 -11.97
N GLY A 193 -4.21 -2.58 -13.19
CA GLY A 193 -2.79 -2.71 -13.43
C GLY A 193 -2.02 -1.41 -13.30
N ILE A 194 -0.75 -1.50 -12.91
CA ILE A 194 0.17 -0.35 -12.93
C ILE A 194 1.09 -0.49 -14.15
N VAL A 195 1.26 0.61 -14.88
CA VAL A 195 2.18 0.67 -16.03
C VAL A 195 3.61 0.90 -15.51
N ILE A 196 4.47 -0.09 -15.72
CA ILE A 196 5.88 -0.04 -15.30
C ILE A 196 6.71 0.68 -16.36
N GLY A 197 6.57 2.00 -16.50
CA GLY A 197 7.49 2.77 -17.34
C GLY A 197 8.89 2.83 -16.71
N ASN A 198 9.95 2.61 -17.48
CA ASN A 198 11.28 3.02 -17.05
C ASN A 198 11.28 4.55 -16.94
N SER A 199 11.18 5.08 -15.72
CA SER A 199 11.11 6.52 -15.44
C SER A 199 12.40 7.28 -15.75
N PHE A 200 13.36 6.64 -16.43
CA PHE A 200 14.62 7.24 -16.84
C PHE A 200 14.43 8.55 -17.62
N LEU A 201 13.36 8.69 -18.43
CA LEU A 201 13.10 9.95 -19.11
C LEU A 201 12.76 11.11 -18.16
N SER A 202 12.07 10.88 -17.02
CA SER A 202 11.70 11.99 -16.13
C SER A 202 12.91 12.59 -15.42
N GLY A 203 13.91 11.76 -15.07
CA GLY A 203 15.15 12.23 -14.47
C GLY A 203 15.93 13.14 -15.43
N TRP A 204 16.05 12.74 -16.70
CA TRP A 204 16.86 13.48 -17.66
C TRP A 204 16.24 14.81 -18.06
N PHE A 205 14.92 14.88 -18.22
CA PHE A 205 14.22 16.16 -18.43
C PHE A 205 14.36 17.10 -17.23
N SER A 206 14.44 16.58 -16.01
CA SER A 206 14.66 17.40 -14.82
C SER A 206 16.04 18.07 -14.85
N PHE A 207 17.10 17.32 -15.16
CA PHE A 207 18.45 17.89 -15.28
C PHE A 207 18.59 18.86 -16.46
N ILE A 208 18.02 18.54 -17.62
CA ILE A 208 18.03 19.43 -18.79
C ILE A 208 17.22 20.70 -18.49
N GLY A 209 16.06 20.58 -17.85
CA GLY A 209 15.21 21.70 -17.46
C GLY A 209 15.91 22.64 -16.46
N ILE A 210 16.57 22.07 -15.43
CA ILE A 210 17.36 22.85 -14.47
C ILE A 210 18.54 23.53 -15.18
N GLY A 211 19.25 22.82 -16.06
CA GLY A 211 20.37 23.36 -16.83
C GLY A 211 19.96 24.53 -17.73
N LEU A 212 18.89 24.37 -18.50
CA LEU A 212 18.33 25.43 -19.34
C LEU A 212 17.85 26.63 -18.51
N GLY A 213 17.22 26.39 -17.36
CA GLY A 213 16.80 27.45 -16.44
C GLY A 213 17.97 28.28 -15.93
N ILE A 214 19.10 27.65 -15.60
CA ILE A 214 20.33 28.34 -15.17
C ILE A 214 20.91 29.18 -16.33
N ILE A 215 20.97 28.63 -17.55
CA ILE A 215 21.50 29.34 -18.72
C ILE A 215 20.65 30.57 -19.03
N ILE A 216 19.32 30.45 -19.02
CA ILE A 216 18.40 31.58 -19.22
C ILE A 216 18.58 32.63 -18.12
N GLY A 217 18.73 32.21 -16.87
CA GLY A 217 18.99 33.12 -15.74
C GLY A 217 20.29 33.90 -15.91
N ILE A 218 21.38 33.24 -16.31
CA ILE A 218 22.67 33.90 -16.58
C ILE A 218 22.55 34.87 -17.76
N ALA A 219 21.88 34.48 -18.84
CA ALA A 219 21.68 35.34 -20.01
C ALA A 219 20.88 36.62 -19.65
N ALA A 220 19.80 36.47 -18.87
CA ALA A 220 19.02 37.61 -18.37
C ALA A 220 19.87 38.55 -17.49
N LEU A 221 20.73 37.98 -16.65
CA LEU A 221 21.65 38.76 -15.81
C LEU A 221 22.66 39.55 -16.66
N ILE A 222 23.26 38.93 -17.68
CA ILE A 222 24.17 39.60 -18.63
C ILE A 222 23.45 40.74 -19.38
N LEU A 223 22.21 40.51 -19.82
CA LEU A 223 21.40 41.56 -20.46
C LEU A 223 21.11 42.74 -19.51
N LEU A 224 20.82 42.48 -18.24
CA LEU A 224 20.65 43.54 -17.24
C LEU A 224 21.93 44.38 -17.01
N PHE A 225 23.10 43.74 -17.02
CA PHE A 225 24.37 44.47 -16.87
C PHE A 225 24.81 45.22 -18.12
N THR A 226 24.54 44.68 -19.32
CA THR A 226 24.92 45.31 -20.59
C THR A 226 24.03 46.49 -20.97
N THR A 227 22.74 46.44 -20.62
CA THR A 227 21.78 47.54 -20.87
C THR A 227 22.02 48.76 -19.96
N LYS A 228 22.75 48.61 -18.84
CA LYS A 228 23.00 49.70 -17.90
C LYS A 228 24.22 50.57 -18.26
N SER A 229 24.94 50.24 -19.32
CA SER A 229 25.95 51.12 -19.94
C SER A 229 25.26 52.17 -20.83
N GLY A 230 24.32 52.92 -20.25
CA GLY A 230 23.87 54.19 -20.81
C GLY A 230 25.05 55.17 -20.85
N PRO A 231 25.05 56.11 -21.81
CA PRO A 231 26.24 56.88 -22.19
C PRO A 231 26.81 57.59 -20.97
N LEU A 232 28.05 57.23 -20.64
CA LEU A 232 28.95 58.06 -19.84
C LEU A 232 28.73 59.50 -20.29
N ALA A 233 28.29 60.29 -19.31
CA ALA A 233 27.92 61.67 -19.43
C ALA A 233 28.80 62.40 -20.45
N LYS A 234 28.13 63.10 -21.36
CA LYS A 234 28.71 64.06 -22.30
C LYS A 234 29.86 64.80 -21.63
N LYS A 235 31.05 64.58 -22.20
CA LYS A 235 32.25 65.41 -22.09
C LYS A 235 31.86 66.88 -22.08
N ASP A 236 32.31 67.60 -21.05
CA ASP A 236 32.00 69.00 -20.79
C ASP A 236 32.17 69.85 -22.06
N GLU A 237 31.09 70.52 -22.44
CA GLU A 237 31.04 71.50 -23.51
C GLU A 237 31.76 72.77 -23.00
N VAL A 238 32.96 73.00 -23.50
CA VAL A 238 33.78 74.18 -23.19
C VAL A 238 33.06 75.41 -23.71
N ILE A 239 32.60 76.27 -22.80
CA ILE A 239 32.04 77.59 -23.09
C ILE A 239 33.17 78.45 -23.68
N PRO A 240 33.10 78.93 -24.93
CA PRO A 240 34.00 79.98 -25.37
C PRO A 240 33.58 81.29 -24.70
N LEU A 241 34.47 81.86 -23.86
CA LEU A 241 34.34 83.25 -23.42
C LEU A 241 34.36 84.12 -24.67
N THR A 242 33.19 84.63 -25.05
CA THR A 242 33.05 85.67 -26.06
C THR A 242 33.76 86.92 -25.56
N ARG A 243 34.78 87.28 -26.33
CA ARG A 243 35.50 88.55 -26.35
C ARG A 243 34.52 89.71 -26.41
N ASP A 244 34.40 90.48 -25.33
CA ASP A 244 33.73 91.77 -25.36
C ASP A 244 34.51 92.70 -26.29
N ILE A 245 33.89 92.98 -27.43
CA ILE A 245 34.34 93.94 -28.42
C ILE A 245 33.95 95.33 -27.91
N ASN A 246 34.97 96.18 -27.81
CA ASN A 246 34.88 97.63 -27.73
C ASN A 246 33.67 98.18 -28.51
N ARG A 247 32.74 98.83 -27.80
CA ARG A 247 31.86 99.82 -28.40
C ARG A 247 32.17 101.16 -27.75
N SER A 248 33.07 101.86 -28.40
CA SER A 248 33.27 103.29 -28.26
C SER A 248 32.11 104.05 -28.91
N ASP A 249 31.99 105.29 -28.48
CA ASP A 249 31.41 106.44 -29.19
C ASP A 249 30.00 106.88 -28.77
N ASP A 250 30.07 107.97 -27.97
CA ASP A 250 29.37 109.24 -28.15
C ASP A 250 27.87 109.31 -27.89
N PHE A 251 27.47 110.17 -26.95
CA PHE A 251 26.63 111.34 -27.24
C PHE A 251 26.57 112.31 -26.03
N ASN A 252 27.21 113.47 -26.22
CA ASN A 252 26.85 114.85 -25.81
C ASN A 252 26.20 115.17 -24.44
N ALA A 253 26.88 116.06 -23.68
CA ALA A 253 26.39 117.41 -23.35
C ALA A 253 27.55 118.33 -22.99
#